data_AF-A0A7X0RMS3-F1
#
_entry.id   AF-A0A7X0RMS3-F1
#
_cell.length_a   1.000
_cell.length_b   1.000
_cell.length_c   1.000
_cell.angle_alpha   90.00
_cell.angle_beta   90.00
_cell.angle_gamma   90.00
#
_symmetry.space_group_name_H-M   'P 1'
#
loop_
_entity.id
_entity.type
_entity.pdbx_description
1 polymer ?
#
loop_
_entity_poly.entity_id
_entity_poly.type
_entity_poly.pdbx_seq_one_letter_code
_entity_poly.pdbx_strand_id
1 'polypeptide(L)'
;MAERAVLAYFNTPEQAEQALGKIKSLRLVEYAIDRFDGNPGTGIQQLDQLGNTITGDFRGLGYLTLGGDFDNPDAAVMATASVSASGMSSGGPDNRVTGRDILLTAIVEEADYEQAWQFAKDAGAL
;
A
#
# COMPACT_ATOMS: atom_id res chain seq x y z
N MET A 1 7.38 22.55 -20.43
CA MET A 1 7.14 22.39 -18.99
C MET A 1 7.26 20.90 -18.75
N ALA A 2 8.20 20.51 -17.89
CA ALA A 2 8.55 19.12 -17.67
C ALA A 2 8.11 18.75 -16.27
N GLU A 3 7.35 17.67 -16.15
CA GLU A 3 6.80 17.17 -14.89
C GLU A 3 7.65 15.99 -14.42
N ARG A 4 7.81 15.84 -13.11
CA ARG A 4 8.51 14.71 -12.49
C ARG A 4 7.70 14.15 -11.33
N ALA A 5 7.68 12.82 -11.26
CA ALA A 5 7.03 12.11 -10.17
C ALA A 5 7.99 11.92 -8.98
N VAL A 6 7.52 12.25 -7.79
CA VAL A 6 8.13 11.92 -6.51
C VAL A 6 7.40 10.71 -5.95
N LEU A 7 8.15 9.62 -5.72
CA LEU A 7 7.66 8.40 -5.08
C LEU A 7 8.33 8.28 -3.72
N ALA A 8 7.55 8.43 -2.65
CA ALA A 8 8.06 8.48 -1.28
C ALA A 8 7.36 7.46 -0.39
N TYR A 9 8.14 6.65 0.33
CA TYR A 9 7.63 5.56 1.16
C TYR A 9 7.62 5.93 2.64
N PHE A 10 6.50 5.72 3.33
CA PHE A 10 6.29 6.07 4.74
C PHE A 10 5.76 4.89 5.55
N ASN A 11 5.97 4.93 6.87
CA ASN A 11 5.44 3.91 7.79
C ASN A 11 4.00 4.19 8.22
N THR A 12 3.58 5.46 8.17
CA THR A 12 2.24 5.86 8.60
C THR A 12 1.64 6.87 7.62
N PRO A 13 0.31 6.87 7.44
CA PRO A 13 -0.37 7.80 6.54
C PRO A 13 -0.19 9.26 6.99
N GLU A 14 -0.07 9.51 8.29
CA GLU A 14 0.13 10.85 8.84
C GLU A 14 1.46 11.46 8.39
N GLN A 15 2.52 10.65 8.24
CA GLN A 15 3.80 11.13 7.70
C GLN A 15 3.67 11.56 6.23
N ALA A 16 2.95 10.77 5.43
CA ALA A 16 2.67 11.09 4.03
C ALA A 16 1.81 12.36 3.90
N GLU A 17 0.79 12.52 4.74
CA GLU A 17 -0.05 13.72 4.78
C GLU A 17 0.74 14.97 5.19
N GLN A 18 1.65 14.85 6.16
CA GLN A 18 2.54 15.94 6.56
C GLN A 18 3.48 16.37 5.42
N ALA A 19 4.07 15.41 4.71
CA ALA A 19 4.89 15.68 3.53
C ALA A 19 4.07 16.38 2.43
N LEU A 20 2.89 15.83 2.13
CA LEU A 20 1.98 16.39 1.14
C LEU A 20 1.54 17.81 1.49
N GLY A 21 1.29 18.12 2.77
CA GLY A 21 0.97 19.46 3.23
C GLY A 21 2.03 20.50 2.85
N LYS A 22 3.31 20.12 2.93
CA LYS A 22 4.43 20.98 2.49
C LYS A 22 4.56 21.02 0.96
N ILE A 23 4.42 19.88 0.29
CA ILE A 23 4.52 19.78 -1.18
C ILE A 23 3.39 20.56 -1.87
N LYS A 24 2.20 20.68 -1.27
CA LYS A 24 1.09 21.50 -1.77
C LYS A 24 1.42 23.00 -1.87
N SER A 25 2.47 23.47 -1.19
CA SER A 25 2.95 24.85 -1.36
C SER A 25 3.75 25.07 -2.65
N LEU A 26 4.15 23.99 -3.31
CA LEU A 26 4.84 23.96 -4.61
C LEU A 26 3.81 23.79 -5.75
N ARG A 27 4.30 23.73 -7.00
CA ARG A 27 3.44 23.43 -8.17
C ARG A 27 3.17 21.94 -8.28
N LEU A 28 2.25 21.47 -7.45
CA LEU A 28 1.72 20.11 -7.48
C LEU A 28 0.66 19.98 -8.58
N VAL A 29 0.87 19.06 -9.51
CA VAL A 29 -0.06 18.74 -10.60
C VAL A 29 -1.09 17.73 -10.13
N GLU A 30 -0.63 16.62 -9.55
CA GLU A 30 -1.46 15.50 -9.10
C GLU A 30 -0.79 14.76 -7.93
N TYR A 31 -1.58 14.11 -7.08
CA TYR A 31 -1.05 13.26 -6.02
C TYR A 31 -1.99 12.10 -5.68
N ALA A 32 -1.40 11.04 -5.13
CA ALA A 32 -2.09 9.92 -4.52
C ALA A 32 -1.34 9.46 -3.27
N ILE A 33 -2.08 9.06 -2.22
CA ILE A 33 -1.53 8.37 -1.07
C ILE A 33 -2.19 7.00 -1.06
N ASP A 34 -1.38 5.98 -1.33
CA ASP A 34 -1.84 4.61 -1.43
C ASP A 34 -1.18 3.77 -0.35
N ARG A 35 -1.92 2.79 0.16
CA ARG A 35 -1.33 1.71 0.95
C ARG A 35 -1.15 0.51 0.02
N PHE A 36 0.03 -0.08 0.04
CA PHE A 36 0.32 -1.28 -0.73
C PHE A 36 0.74 -2.42 0.18
N ASP A 37 0.55 -3.64 -0.29
CA ASP A 37 1.05 -4.83 0.38
C ASP A 37 1.72 -5.78 -0.64
N GLY A 38 2.15 -6.95 -0.17
CA GLY A 38 2.85 -7.94 -1.01
C GLY A 38 1.91 -8.79 -1.88
N ASN A 39 0.60 -8.61 -1.77
CA ASN A 39 -0.41 -9.35 -2.50
C ASN A 39 -1.14 -8.43 -3.49
N PRO A 40 -1.63 -8.96 -4.61
CA PRO A 40 -2.43 -8.19 -5.54
C PRO A 40 -3.80 -7.88 -4.96
N GLY A 41 -4.34 -6.71 -5.34
CA GLY A 41 -5.71 -6.32 -5.03
C GLY A 41 -5.89 -5.72 -3.64
N THR A 42 -7.13 -5.76 -3.19
CA THR A 42 -7.55 -5.21 -1.89
C THR A 42 -8.13 -6.27 -0.97
N GLY A 43 -8.31 -7.48 -1.52
CA GLY A 43 -8.88 -8.60 -0.81
C GLY A 43 -10.31 -8.36 -0.40
N ILE A 44 -10.64 -8.94 0.75
CA ILE A 44 -11.98 -8.84 1.34
C ILE A 44 -12.14 -7.43 1.93
N GLN A 45 -12.73 -6.53 1.15
CA GLN A 45 -13.09 -5.20 1.63
C GLN A 45 -14.33 -5.23 2.52
N GLN A 46 -15.25 -6.18 2.28
CA GLN A 46 -16.52 -6.28 3.00
C GLN A 46 -16.92 -7.74 3.22
N LEU A 47 -17.44 -8.06 4.41
CA LEU A 47 -17.84 -9.42 4.82
C LEU A 47 -19.08 -9.95 4.09
N ASP A 48 -19.87 -9.07 3.47
CA ASP A 48 -21.00 -9.45 2.63
C ASP A 48 -20.56 -10.05 1.28
N GLN A 49 -19.39 -9.64 0.77
CA GLN A 49 -18.79 -10.17 -0.46
C GLN A 49 -18.18 -11.56 -0.31
N LEU A 50 -17.95 -12.00 0.94
CA LEU A 50 -17.32 -13.29 1.25
C LEU A 50 -18.19 -14.51 0.94
N GLY A 51 -19.46 -14.31 0.57
CA GLY A 51 -20.41 -15.41 0.42
C GLY A 51 -20.52 -16.24 1.70
N ASN A 52 -21.13 -17.42 1.60
CA ASN A 52 -21.16 -18.34 2.73
C ASN A 52 -19.90 -19.23 2.69
N THR A 53 -19.02 -19.12 3.68
CA THR A 53 -17.80 -19.94 3.79
C THR A 53 -18.10 -21.45 3.88
N ILE A 54 -19.29 -21.84 4.36
CA ILE A 54 -19.75 -23.23 4.37
C ILE A 54 -19.94 -23.76 2.94
N THR A 55 -20.35 -22.89 2.01
CA THR A 55 -20.55 -23.27 0.61
C THR A 55 -19.25 -23.30 -0.20
N GLY A 56 -18.14 -22.80 0.35
CA GLY A 56 -16.84 -22.83 -0.31
C GLY A 56 -16.70 -21.88 -1.51
N ASP A 57 -17.59 -20.90 -1.63
CA ASP A 57 -17.62 -19.95 -2.77
C ASP A 57 -16.61 -18.80 -2.59
N PHE A 58 -15.33 -19.15 -2.46
CA PHE A 58 -14.22 -18.21 -2.36
C PHE A 58 -13.03 -18.68 -3.18
N ARG A 59 -12.21 -17.74 -3.67
CA ARG A 59 -11.13 -18.00 -4.65
C ARG A 59 -9.91 -18.78 -4.12
N GLY A 60 -9.96 -19.23 -2.87
CA GLY A 60 -8.90 -19.99 -2.20
C GLY A 60 -8.48 -19.37 -0.86
N LEU A 61 -7.57 -20.05 -0.15
CA LEU A 61 -7.14 -19.63 1.19
C LEU A 61 -6.35 -18.31 1.17
N GLY A 62 -5.58 -18.02 0.12
CA GLY A 62 -4.81 -16.77 0.02
C GLY A 62 -5.72 -15.53 -0.04
N TYR A 63 -6.90 -15.68 -0.64
CA TYR A 63 -7.93 -14.64 -0.62
C TYR A 63 -8.47 -14.42 0.80
N LEU A 64 -8.74 -15.50 1.54
CA LEU A 64 -9.31 -15.43 2.89
C LEU A 64 -8.32 -14.90 3.94
N THR A 65 -7.07 -15.35 3.91
CA THR A 65 -6.12 -15.12 5.00
C THR A 65 -5.12 -14.02 4.73
N LEU A 66 -4.88 -13.69 3.46
CA LEU A 66 -3.93 -12.66 3.04
C LEU A 66 -4.60 -11.47 2.33
N GLY A 67 -5.91 -11.54 2.05
CA GLY A 67 -6.60 -10.49 1.31
C GLY A 67 -6.05 -10.31 -0.11
N GLY A 68 -5.54 -11.36 -0.75
CA GLY A 68 -5.04 -11.26 -2.12
C GLY A 68 -6.12 -11.59 -3.15
N ASP A 69 -6.30 -10.71 -4.14
CA ASP A 69 -7.11 -10.95 -5.33
C ASP A 69 -6.25 -11.59 -6.42
N PHE A 70 -6.15 -12.92 -6.39
CA PHE A 70 -5.36 -13.67 -7.36
C PHE A 70 -6.19 -14.02 -8.59
N ASP A 71 -5.68 -13.67 -9.78
CA ASP A 71 -6.26 -14.09 -11.06
C ASP A 71 -5.74 -15.46 -11.54
N ASN A 72 -4.73 -16.01 -10.86
CA ASN A 72 -4.13 -17.31 -11.14
C ASN A 72 -4.22 -18.24 -9.91
N PRO A 73 -4.85 -19.43 -10.03
CA PRO A 73 -4.93 -20.41 -8.95
C PRO A 73 -3.58 -20.85 -8.38
N ASP A 74 -2.55 -21.01 -9.21
CA ASP A 74 -1.22 -21.43 -8.75
C ASP A 74 -0.57 -20.36 -7.88
N ALA A 75 -0.75 -19.08 -8.24
CA ALA A 75 -0.29 -17.96 -7.45
C ALA A 75 -1.03 -17.90 -6.10
N ALA A 76 -2.35 -18.15 -6.10
CA ALA A 76 -3.15 -18.22 -4.88
C ALA A 76 -2.68 -19.33 -3.94
N VAL A 77 -2.35 -20.52 -4.47
CA VAL A 77 -1.79 -21.63 -3.67
C VAL A 77 -0.41 -21.27 -3.14
N MET A 78 0.49 -20.73 -3.96
CA MET A 78 1.82 -20.34 -3.50
C MET A 78 1.76 -19.27 -2.41
N ALA A 79 0.87 -18.29 -2.54
CA ALA A 79 0.70 -17.24 -1.52
C ALA A 79 0.36 -17.83 -0.14
N THR A 80 -0.43 -18.92 -0.10
CA THR A 80 -0.82 -19.58 1.16
C THR A 80 0.33 -20.27 1.89
N ALA A 81 1.45 -20.53 1.22
CA ALA A 81 2.66 -21.04 1.87
C ALA A 81 3.35 -19.97 2.74
N SER A 82 2.94 -18.70 2.62
CA SER A 82 3.44 -17.61 3.47
C SER A 82 3.07 -17.83 4.93
N VAL A 83 4.03 -17.60 5.83
CA VAL A 83 3.79 -17.62 7.29
C VAL A 83 2.76 -16.59 7.74
N SER A 84 2.55 -15.53 6.96
CA SER A 84 1.48 -14.56 7.21
C SER A 84 0.09 -15.16 7.05
N ALA A 85 -0.06 -16.19 6.21
CA ALA A 85 -1.34 -16.83 5.94
C ALA A 85 -1.85 -17.66 7.14
N SER A 86 -0.96 -18.07 8.04
CA SER A 86 -1.29 -18.84 9.25
C SER A 86 -1.51 -17.97 10.49
N GLY A 87 -1.25 -16.67 10.40
CA GLY A 87 -1.24 -15.76 11.56
C GLY A 87 -0.05 -15.98 12.51
N MET A 88 0.92 -16.83 12.15
CA MET A 88 2.16 -17.03 12.92
C MET A 88 3.24 -16.00 12.60
N SER A 89 3.00 -15.15 11.59
CA SER A 89 3.81 -13.95 11.36
C SER A 89 3.55 -12.96 12.49
N SER A 90 4.61 -12.49 13.14
CA SER A 90 4.53 -11.55 14.25
C SER A 90 4.30 -10.11 13.77
N GLY A 91 3.35 -9.89 12.85
CA GLY A 91 3.13 -8.67 12.04
C GLY A 91 2.96 -7.35 12.78
N GLY A 92 3.87 -7.01 13.69
CA GLY A 92 3.72 -5.92 14.63
C GLY A 92 2.48 -6.05 15.53
N PRO A 93 2.24 -5.02 16.36
CA PRO A 93 1.05 -4.92 17.21
C PRO A 93 -0.28 -4.94 16.42
N ASP A 94 -0.26 -4.49 15.17
CA ASP A 94 -1.47 -4.33 14.34
C ASP A 94 -1.69 -5.46 13.32
N ASN A 95 -0.87 -6.52 13.36
CA ASN A 95 -0.87 -7.61 12.38
C ASN A 95 -0.73 -7.10 10.91
N ARG A 96 0.09 -6.06 10.73
CA ARG A 96 0.41 -5.41 9.44
C ARG A 96 1.91 -5.51 9.14
N VAL A 97 2.28 -5.17 7.91
CA VAL A 97 3.69 -5.09 7.51
C VAL A 97 4.39 -4.08 8.44
N THR A 98 5.43 -4.51 9.15
CA THR A 98 6.22 -3.65 10.08
C THR A 98 7.19 -2.71 9.35
N GLY A 99 6.88 -2.38 8.10
CA GLY A 99 7.71 -1.57 7.21
C GLY A 99 6.93 -0.39 6.61
N ARG A 100 7.50 0.23 5.58
CA ARG A 100 6.89 1.38 4.89
C ARG A 100 5.85 0.90 3.87
N ASP A 101 4.59 0.77 4.29
CA ASP A 101 3.47 0.31 3.46
C ASP A 101 2.65 1.47 2.84
N ILE A 102 3.05 2.72 3.09
CA ILE A 102 2.40 3.91 2.55
C ILE A 102 3.27 4.50 1.44
N LEU A 103 2.70 4.68 0.26
CA LEU A 103 3.33 5.34 -0.88
C LEU A 103 2.63 6.68 -1.15
N LEU A 104 3.40 7.77 -1.07
CA LEU A 104 3.00 9.05 -1.64
C LEU A 104 3.54 9.13 -3.07
N THR A 105 2.63 9.25 -4.03
CA THR A 105 2.94 9.61 -5.41
C THR A 105 2.55 11.06 -5.60
N ALA A 106 3.50 11.93 -5.97
CA ALA A 106 3.24 13.34 -6.24
C ALA A 106 3.89 13.77 -7.56
N ILE A 107 3.11 14.31 -8.49
CA ILE A 107 3.59 14.86 -9.76
C ILE A 107 3.81 16.36 -9.57
N VAL A 108 5.05 16.80 -9.69
CA VAL A 108 5.45 18.20 -9.54
C VAL A 108 6.17 18.71 -10.78
N GLU A 109 6.21 20.02 -10.96
CA GLU A 109 7.08 20.64 -11.96
C GLU A 109 8.55 20.31 -11.68
N GLU A 110 9.35 20.10 -12.73
CA GLU A 110 10.75 19.67 -12.61
C GLU A 110 11.61 20.63 -11.77
N ALA A 111 11.30 21.93 -11.78
CA ALA A 111 11.98 22.94 -10.98
C ALA A 111 11.78 22.74 -9.46
N ASP A 112 10.66 22.15 -9.05
CA ASP A 112 10.26 21.97 -7.66
C ASP A 112 10.59 20.56 -7.13
N TYR A 113 11.06 19.64 -8.00
CA TYR A 113 11.31 18.23 -7.67
C TYR A 113 12.24 18.06 -6.46
N GLU A 114 13.40 18.72 -6.46
CA GLU A 114 14.38 18.59 -5.37
C GLU A 114 13.82 19.09 -4.03
N GLN A 115 13.02 20.16 -4.07
CA GLN A 115 12.40 20.71 -2.87
C GLN A 115 11.28 19.79 -2.36
N ALA A 116 10.47 19.24 -3.25
CA ALA A 116 9.45 18.25 -2.91
C ALA A 116 10.08 16.99 -2.29
N TRP A 117 11.21 16.53 -2.82
CA TRP A 117 11.95 15.39 -2.29
C TRP A 117 12.50 15.65 -0.89
N GLN A 118 13.05 16.84 -0.62
CA GLN A 118 13.50 17.21 0.73
C GLN A 118 12.34 17.24 1.73
N PHE A 119 11.18 17.78 1.34
CA PHE A 119 10.00 17.76 2.22
C PHE A 119 9.52 16.35 2.57
N ALA A 120 9.55 15.43 1.60
CA ALA A 120 9.24 14.03 1.84
C ALA A 120 10.26 13.38 2.79
N LYS A 121 11.56 13.62 2.56
CA LYS A 121 12.64 13.08 3.40
C LYS A 121 12.59 13.61 4.84
N ASP A 122 12.32 14.89 5.02
CA ASP A 122 12.15 15.52 6.34
C ASP A 122 10.96 14.93 7.11
N ALA A 123 9.93 14.47 6.40
CA ALA A 123 8.77 13.78 6.98
C ALA A 123 9.03 12.28 7.23
N GLY A 124 10.23 11.77 6.92
CA GLY A 124 10.63 10.39 7.19
C GLY A 124 10.54 9.43 6.00
N ALA A 125 10.38 9.95 4.77
CA ALA A 125 10.37 9.12 3.57
C ALA A 125 11.68 8.34 3.38
N LEU A 126 11.58 7.16 2.75
CA LEU A 126 12.71 6.52 2.05
C LEU A 126 12.83 7.09 0.65
#